data_AF-A0A953LG43-F1
#
_entry.id   AF-A0A953LG43-F1
#
_cell.length_a   1.000
_cell.length_b   1.000
_cell.length_c   1.000
_cell.angle_alpha   90.00
_cell.angle_beta   90.00
_cell.angle_gamma   90.00
#
_symmetry.space_group_name_H-M   'P 1'
#
loop_
_entity.id
_entity.type
_entity.pdbx_description
1 polymer ?
#
loop_
_entity_poly.entity_id
_entity_poly.type
_entity_poly.pdbx_seq_one_letter_code
_entity_poly.pdbx_strand_id
1 'polypeptide(L)'
;MTQAPGTTGLPYPPSLHIGWNRLSRLMLRQGLPIPPSLPALLDLCEQPLPWPGLELGEGAWLPGDRLLASRRVTEACIEIAQTAGDLEQEEQLMKRVLDHCRLRGPELQPSYERFRTFLIERPVLRNIELLDATREPELRPLVDFLKEAYESVPPSCLRDGKVYVCKHCGWTVTWHGGEPLCGWQQCPGDRDPRSAVPVAHPSEQLLRLREGLYRYVTVPGLAEQEFLRQIKSRQVV
;
A
#
# COMPACT_ATOMS: atom_id res chain seq x y z
N MET A 1 -15.03 4.06 18.97
CA MET A 1 -15.69 5.35 18.67
C MET A 1 -14.95 5.99 17.52
N THR A 2 -15.56 5.92 16.34
CA THR A 2 -15.07 6.52 15.09
C THR A 2 -14.94 8.02 15.31
N GLN A 3 -13.74 8.58 15.23
CA GLN A 3 -13.65 10.02 15.03
C GLN A 3 -14.15 10.30 13.62
N ALA A 4 -15.41 10.70 13.53
CA ALA A 4 -15.93 11.39 12.36
C ALA A 4 -15.05 12.62 12.10
N PRO A 5 -14.71 12.95 10.85
CA PRO A 5 -14.01 14.17 10.56
C PRO A 5 -14.88 15.36 10.99
N GLY A 6 -14.27 16.26 11.75
CA GLY A 6 -14.92 17.43 12.33
C GLY A 6 -15.67 18.26 11.29
N THR A 7 -16.92 18.59 11.65
CA THR A 7 -17.67 19.81 11.37
C THR A 7 -17.22 20.65 10.16
N THR A 8 -18.03 20.63 9.08
CA THR A 8 -18.00 21.42 7.82
C THR A 8 -17.19 20.89 6.63
N GLY A 9 -16.76 19.63 6.63
CA GLY A 9 -16.16 18.97 5.46
C GLY A 9 -17.13 18.03 4.74
N LEU A 10 -16.97 17.89 3.42
CA LEU A 10 -17.60 16.80 2.65
C LEU A 10 -17.25 15.42 3.26
N PRO A 11 -18.10 14.39 3.11
CA PRO A 11 -17.90 13.08 3.74
C PRO A 11 -16.75 12.24 3.13
N TYR A 12 -15.90 12.86 2.31
CA TYR A 12 -14.80 12.21 1.60
C TYR A 12 -13.53 13.08 1.62
N PRO A 13 -12.35 12.49 1.38
CA PRO A 13 -11.07 13.19 1.46
C PRO A 13 -11.01 14.44 0.56
N PRO A 14 -10.38 15.54 1.00
CA PRO A 14 -10.22 16.75 0.20
C PRO A 14 -9.55 16.51 -1.16
N SER A 15 -8.59 15.59 -1.24
CA SER A 15 -7.90 15.21 -2.47
C SER A 15 -8.88 14.67 -3.53
N LEU A 16 -9.84 13.85 -3.13
CA LEU A 16 -10.88 13.34 -4.04
C LEU A 16 -11.74 14.47 -4.59
N HIS A 17 -12.10 15.44 -3.74
CA HIS A 17 -12.89 16.60 -4.18
C HIS A 17 -12.11 17.47 -5.17
N ILE A 18 -10.83 17.72 -4.90
CA ILE A 18 -9.95 18.48 -5.81
C ILE A 18 -9.81 17.74 -7.14
N GLY A 19 -9.55 16.44 -7.12
CA GLY A 19 -9.43 15.60 -8.31
C GLY A 19 -10.71 15.63 -9.15
N TRP A 20 -11.87 15.41 -8.53
CA TRP A 20 -13.16 15.44 -9.22
C TRP A 20 -13.46 16.83 -9.81
N ASN A 21 -13.17 17.91 -9.10
CA ASN A 21 -13.36 19.26 -9.63
C ASN A 21 -12.44 19.56 -10.83
N ARG A 22 -11.18 19.13 -10.77
CA ARG A 22 -10.22 19.28 -11.87
C ARG A 22 -10.66 18.48 -13.10
N LEU A 23 -11.07 17.23 -12.91
CA LEU A 23 -11.59 16.40 -13.99
C LEU A 23 -12.88 16.98 -14.59
N SER A 24 -13.83 17.37 -13.75
CA SER A 24 -15.10 17.97 -14.19
C SER A 24 -14.86 19.23 -15.03
N ARG A 25 -13.92 20.08 -14.60
CA ARG A 25 -13.52 21.28 -15.36
C ARG A 25 -12.88 20.92 -16.70
N LEU A 26 -12.09 19.85 -16.79
CA LEU A 26 -11.52 19.38 -18.05
C LEU A 26 -12.62 18.88 -19.00
N MET A 27 -13.53 18.05 -18.50
CA MET A 27 -14.66 17.51 -19.27
C MET A 27 -15.57 18.63 -19.80
N LEU A 28 -15.93 19.61 -18.96
CA LEU A 28 -16.75 20.76 -19.37
C LEU A 28 -16.09 21.58 -20.47
N ARG A 29 -14.77 21.78 -20.42
CA ARG A 29 -14.01 22.51 -21.45
C ARG A 29 -14.02 21.81 -22.80
N GLN A 30 -14.14 20.49 -22.80
CA GLN A 30 -14.23 19.67 -24.01
C GLN A 30 -15.69 19.34 -24.41
N GLY A 31 -16.68 19.92 -23.73
CA GLY A 31 -18.10 19.72 -24.03
C GLY A 31 -18.66 18.35 -23.61
N LEU A 32 -18.00 17.66 -22.68
CA LEU A 32 -18.41 16.34 -22.19
C LEU A 32 -19.25 16.44 -20.91
N PRO A 33 -20.15 15.47 -20.67
CA PRO A 33 -20.92 15.40 -19.43
C PRO A 33 -20.01 15.10 -18.23
N ILE A 34 -20.19 15.85 -17.15
CA ILE A 34 -19.49 15.56 -15.89
C ILE A 34 -20.17 14.41 -15.14
N PRO A 35 -19.43 13.58 -14.39
CA PRO A 35 -20.03 12.62 -13.48
C PRO A 35 -20.94 13.35 -12.48
N PRO A 36 -22.24 13.02 -12.40
CA PRO A 36 -23.19 13.77 -11.56
C PRO A 36 -23.09 13.40 -10.07
N SER A 37 -22.36 12.33 -9.74
CA SER A 37 -22.24 11.82 -8.38
C SER A 37 -20.92 11.07 -8.21
N LEU A 38 -20.52 10.86 -6.96
CA LEU A 38 -19.32 10.07 -6.63
C LEU A 38 -19.42 8.62 -7.15
N PRO A 39 -20.54 7.89 -7.00
CA PRO A 39 -20.70 6.58 -7.63
C PRO A 39 -20.46 6.61 -9.14
N ALA A 40 -21.01 7.59 -9.86
CA ALA A 40 -20.81 7.73 -11.29
C ALA A 40 -19.34 8.04 -11.66
N LEU A 41 -18.63 8.82 -10.82
CA LEU A 41 -17.19 9.03 -10.99
C LEU A 41 -16.42 7.71 -10.83
N LEU A 42 -16.75 6.91 -9.81
CA LEU A 42 -16.10 5.62 -9.59
C LEU A 42 -16.40 4.64 -10.74
N ASP A 43 -17.62 4.67 -11.30
CA ASP A 43 -17.99 3.86 -12.47
C ASP A 43 -17.20 4.28 -13.72
N LEU A 44 -16.96 5.58 -13.90
CA LEU A 44 -16.10 6.11 -14.95
C LEU A 44 -14.65 5.64 -14.75
N CYS A 45 -14.13 5.68 -13.52
CA CYS A 45 -12.80 5.18 -13.19
C CYS A 45 -12.61 3.69 -13.47
N GLU A 46 -13.69 2.90 -13.55
CA GLU A 46 -13.64 1.51 -13.98
C GLU A 46 -13.58 1.34 -15.50
N GLN A 47 -13.87 2.38 -16.29
CA GLN A 47 -13.77 2.33 -17.76
C GLN A 47 -12.31 2.47 -18.23
N PRO A 48 -11.95 1.85 -19.37
CA PRO A 48 -10.61 1.94 -19.93
C PRO A 48 -10.28 3.36 -20.40
N LEU A 49 -9.02 3.76 -20.25
CA LEU A 49 -8.44 4.99 -20.77
C LEU A 49 -8.03 4.82 -22.26
N PRO A 50 -8.11 5.86 -23.08
CA PRO A 50 -8.72 7.15 -22.75
C PRO A 50 -10.24 7.01 -22.67
N TRP A 51 -10.87 7.77 -21.77
CA TRP A 51 -12.32 7.79 -21.73
C TRP A 51 -12.88 8.39 -23.02
N PRO A 52 -13.98 7.85 -23.59
CA PRO A 52 -14.50 8.28 -24.87
C PRO A 52 -14.74 9.80 -24.94
N GLY A 53 -14.13 10.44 -25.94
CA GLY A 53 -14.24 11.88 -26.18
C GLY A 53 -13.40 12.77 -25.26
N LEU A 54 -12.79 12.23 -24.21
CA LEU A 54 -11.91 12.97 -23.31
C LEU A 54 -10.46 12.88 -23.81
N GLU A 55 -9.94 14.02 -24.26
CA GLU A 55 -8.52 14.17 -24.56
C GLU A 55 -7.74 14.29 -23.25
N LEU A 56 -6.92 13.28 -22.99
CA LEU A 56 -5.97 13.23 -21.88
C LEU A 56 -4.56 13.49 -22.42
N GLY A 57 -3.71 14.13 -21.61
CA GLY A 57 -2.31 14.35 -21.98
C GLY A 57 -1.59 13.03 -22.26
N GLU A 58 -0.74 13.03 -23.29
CA GLU A 58 0.05 11.86 -23.68
C GLU A 58 1.16 11.56 -22.66
N GLY A 59 1.56 10.30 -22.56
CA GLY A 59 2.75 9.87 -21.82
C GLY A 59 2.54 9.56 -20.33
N ALA A 60 1.32 9.70 -19.79
CA ALA A 60 1.01 9.38 -18.41
C ALA A 60 0.23 8.05 -18.23
N TRP A 61 -0.37 7.51 -19.28
CA TRP A 61 -1.25 6.33 -19.25
C TRP A 61 -1.12 5.53 -20.55
N LEU A 62 -1.51 4.25 -20.53
CA LEU A 62 -1.54 3.38 -21.70
C LEU A 62 -2.99 3.09 -22.15
N PRO A 63 -3.24 2.97 -23.47
CA PRO A 63 -4.56 2.58 -23.97
C PRO A 63 -5.04 1.26 -23.36
N GLY A 64 -6.22 1.27 -22.74
CA GLY A 64 -6.80 0.14 -22.04
C GLY A 64 -6.62 0.15 -20.52
N ASP A 65 -5.77 1.03 -19.98
CA ASP A 65 -5.60 1.19 -18.53
C ASP A 65 -6.91 1.56 -17.86
N ARG A 66 -7.13 1.06 -16.65
CA ARG A 66 -8.29 1.43 -15.82
C ARG A 66 -7.75 2.02 -14.53
N LEU A 67 -8.41 3.03 -13.97
CA LEU A 67 -8.01 3.54 -12.65
C LEU A 67 -8.52 2.65 -11.51
N LEU A 68 -9.70 2.05 -11.73
CA LEU A 68 -10.30 1.08 -10.83
C LEU A 68 -10.62 -0.24 -11.56
N ALA A 69 -10.54 -1.34 -10.83
CA ALA A 69 -11.06 -2.63 -11.27
C ALA A 69 -11.77 -3.30 -10.09
N SER A 70 -13.07 -3.58 -10.23
CA SER A 70 -13.90 -4.10 -9.12
C SER A 70 -13.80 -3.24 -7.85
N ARG A 71 -13.90 -1.91 -8.00
CA ARG A 71 -13.73 -0.91 -6.92
C ARG A 71 -12.37 -0.92 -6.21
N ARG A 72 -11.35 -1.54 -6.80
CA ARG A 72 -9.98 -1.52 -6.29
C ARG A 72 -9.10 -0.65 -7.16
N VAL A 73 -8.21 0.10 -6.52
CA VAL A 73 -7.14 0.84 -7.22
C VAL A 73 -6.28 -0.15 -8.01
N THR A 74 -6.07 0.14 -9.28
CA THR A 74 -5.21 -0.65 -10.18
C THR A 74 -3.76 -0.18 -10.09
N GLU A 75 -2.83 -1.02 -10.57
CA GLU A 75 -1.42 -0.62 -10.67
C GLU A 75 -1.24 0.61 -11.58
N ALA A 76 -1.94 0.65 -12.72
CA ALA A 76 -1.93 1.82 -13.61
C ALA A 76 -2.33 3.12 -12.88
N CYS A 77 -3.33 3.08 -12.00
CA CYS A 77 -3.71 4.25 -11.19
C CYS A 77 -2.59 4.70 -10.25
N ILE A 78 -1.87 3.74 -9.66
CA ILE A 78 -0.74 4.00 -8.76
C ILE A 78 0.42 4.61 -9.55
N GLU A 79 0.79 4.02 -10.68
CA GLU A 79 1.87 4.51 -11.55
C GLU A 79 1.58 5.93 -12.07
N ILE A 80 0.34 6.21 -12.49
CA ILE A 80 -0.09 7.55 -12.90
C ILE A 80 0.10 8.54 -11.73
N ALA A 81 -0.35 8.18 -10.53
CA ALA A 81 -0.27 9.05 -9.36
C ALA A 81 1.19 9.26 -8.90
N GLN A 82 2.06 8.26 -9.03
CA GLN A 82 3.50 8.38 -8.77
C GLN A 82 4.16 9.33 -9.76
N THR A 83 3.86 9.19 -11.06
CA THR A 83 4.39 10.05 -12.11
C THR A 83 3.97 11.52 -11.90
N ALA A 84 2.78 11.73 -11.35
CA ALA A 84 2.26 13.05 -10.99
C ALA A 84 2.86 13.65 -9.70
N GLY A 85 3.62 12.86 -8.92
CA GLY A 85 4.18 13.27 -7.62
C GLY A 85 3.22 13.13 -6.43
N ASP A 86 2.04 12.54 -6.63
CA ASP A 86 0.97 12.47 -5.61
C ASP A 86 1.20 11.35 -4.55
N LEU A 87 2.07 10.37 -4.83
CA LEU A 87 2.36 9.22 -3.95
C LEU A 87 3.79 9.19 -3.36
N GLU A 88 4.55 10.27 -3.53
CA GLU A 88 5.99 10.33 -3.27
C GLU A 88 6.43 9.96 -1.83
N GLN A 89 5.58 10.12 -0.81
CA GLN A 89 6.05 10.06 0.59
C GLN A 89 6.41 8.65 1.09
N GLU A 90 5.73 7.60 0.61
CA GLU A 90 5.93 6.25 1.16
C GLU A 90 7.16 5.55 0.55
N GLU A 91 7.47 5.79 -0.72
CA GLU A 91 8.68 5.26 -1.38
C GLU A 91 9.96 5.99 -0.95
N GLN A 92 9.85 7.26 -0.55
CA GLN A 92 11.00 8.04 -0.09
C GLN A 92 11.60 7.53 1.22
N LEU A 93 10.87 6.75 2.03
CA LEU A 93 11.40 6.26 3.31
C LEU A 93 12.64 5.39 3.11
N MET A 94 12.61 4.41 2.19
CA MET A 94 13.77 3.54 1.96
C MET A 94 14.97 4.33 1.40
N LYS A 95 14.71 5.31 0.53
CA LYS A 95 15.75 6.21 0.03
C LYS A 95 16.37 7.02 1.17
N ARG A 96 15.56 7.61 2.06
CA ARG A 96 16.03 8.36 3.23
C ARG A 96 16.84 7.49 4.19
N VAL A 97 16.43 6.24 4.41
CA VAL A 97 17.18 5.28 5.23
C VAL A 97 18.53 4.99 4.59
N LEU A 98 18.56 4.70 3.28
CA LEU A 98 19.79 4.41 2.56
C LEU A 98 20.75 5.61 2.56
N ASP A 99 20.24 6.81 2.30
CA ASP A 99 21.02 8.05 2.33
C ASP A 99 21.55 8.33 3.75
N HIS A 100 20.73 8.10 4.78
CA HIS A 100 21.15 8.21 6.18
C HIS A 100 22.32 7.26 6.51
N CYS A 101 22.25 6.00 6.07
CA CYS A 101 23.32 5.03 6.27
C CYS A 101 24.59 5.44 5.52
N ARG A 102 24.47 5.83 4.25
CA ARG A 102 25.61 6.25 3.41
C ARG A 102 26.34 7.47 3.95
N LEU A 103 25.62 8.45 4.49
CA LEU A 103 26.20 9.69 5.02
C LEU A 103 26.99 9.47 6.32
N ARG A 104 26.66 8.43 7.09
CA ARG A 104 27.33 8.14 8.38
C ARG A 104 28.52 7.22 8.23
N GLY A 105 28.48 6.31 7.25
CA GLY A 105 29.63 5.49 6.88
C GLY A 105 29.25 4.03 6.58
N PRO A 106 30.20 3.23 6.04
CA PRO A 106 29.96 1.84 5.66
C PRO A 106 29.60 0.92 6.84
N GLU A 107 29.91 1.32 8.07
CA GLU A 107 29.56 0.59 9.30
C GLU A 107 28.05 0.48 9.55
N LEU A 108 27.22 1.32 8.92
CA LEU A 108 25.76 1.22 9.00
C LEU A 108 25.14 0.34 7.90
N GLN A 109 25.95 -0.27 7.04
CA GLN A 109 25.47 -1.22 6.05
C GLN A 109 24.70 -2.41 6.68
N PRO A 110 25.18 -3.04 7.78
CA PRO A 110 24.43 -4.10 8.46
C PRO A 110 23.09 -3.59 9.03
N SER A 111 23.03 -2.34 9.49
CA SER A 111 21.79 -1.72 9.95
C SER A 111 20.76 -1.57 8.83
N TYR A 112 21.19 -1.13 7.65
CA TYR A 112 20.32 -1.04 6.47
C TYR A 112 19.78 -2.42 6.05
N GLU A 113 20.64 -3.43 5.98
CA GLU A 113 20.27 -4.79 5.61
C GLU A 113 19.30 -5.40 6.63
N ARG A 114 19.58 -5.23 7.92
CA ARG A 114 18.70 -5.67 9.00
C ARG A 114 17.35 -4.96 8.94
N PHE A 115 17.34 -3.65 8.69
CA PHE A 115 16.13 -2.86 8.53
C PHE A 115 15.25 -3.38 7.41
N ARG A 116 15.81 -3.51 6.19
CA ARG A 116 15.08 -4.04 5.03
C ARG A 116 14.53 -5.45 5.32
N THR A 117 15.35 -6.31 5.89
CA THR A 117 14.96 -7.68 6.25
C THR A 117 13.83 -7.69 7.27
N PHE A 118 13.87 -6.83 8.27
CA PHE A 118 12.82 -6.70 9.27
C PHE A 118 11.48 -6.32 8.64
N LEU A 119 11.44 -5.37 7.70
CA LEU A 119 10.19 -5.01 7.01
C LEU A 119 9.64 -6.18 6.16
N ILE A 120 10.52 -6.97 5.55
CA ILE A 120 10.09 -8.15 4.77
C ILE A 120 9.49 -9.22 5.69
N GLU A 121 10.12 -9.46 6.84
CA GLU A 121 9.73 -10.53 7.77
C GLU A 121 8.55 -10.18 8.67
N ARG A 122 8.33 -8.89 8.95
CA ARG A 122 7.35 -8.41 9.93
C ARG A 122 6.32 -7.43 9.34
N PRO A 123 5.60 -7.79 8.25
CA PRO A 123 4.57 -6.94 7.66
C PRO A 123 3.48 -6.48 8.64
N VAL A 124 3.14 -7.35 9.59
CA VAL A 124 2.21 -7.07 10.69
C VAL A 124 2.85 -7.54 11.99
N LEU A 125 2.79 -6.71 13.03
CA LEU A 125 3.40 -6.98 14.33
C LEU A 125 2.63 -6.31 15.45
N ARG A 126 2.91 -6.67 16.70
CA ARG A 126 2.37 -5.99 17.87
C ARG A 126 3.21 -4.78 18.26
N ASN A 127 2.58 -3.81 18.92
CA ASN A 127 3.27 -2.65 19.50
C ASN A 127 4.51 -3.05 20.35
N ILE A 128 4.42 -4.14 21.12
CA ILE A 128 5.54 -4.63 21.93
C ILE A 128 6.70 -5.16 21.09
N GLU A 129 6.41 -5.82 19.96
CA GLU A 129 7.43 -6.34 19.05
C GLU A 129 8.16 -5.21 18.34
N LEU A 130 7.47 -4.11 18.01
CA LEU A 130 8.13 -2.90 17.51
C LEU A 130 9.06 -2.31 18.58
N LEU A 131 8.59 -2.22 19.83
CA LEU A 131 9.38 -1.68 20.92
C LEU A 131 10.65 -2.52 21.15
N ASP A 132 10.55 -3.84 21.11
CA ASP A 132 11.70 -4.73 21.24
C ASP A 132 12.68 -4.54 20.06
N ALA A 133 12.17 -4.42 18.83
CA ALA A 133 13.00 -4.15 17.65
C ALA A 133 13.79 -2.84 17.76
N THR A 134 13.22 -1.79 18.39
CA THR A 134 13.97 -0.52 18.61
C THR A 134 15.17 -0.66 19.54
N ARG A 135 15.29 -1.76 20.27
CA ARG A 135 16.40 -2.06 21.17
C ARG A 135 17.47 -2.95 20.52
N GLU A 136 17.19 -3.54 19.35
CA GLU A 136 18.17 -4.32 18.59
C GLU A 136 19.33 -3.41 18.16
N PRO A 137 20.60 -3.78 18.43
CA PRO A 137 21.76 -2.94 18.12
C PRO A 137 21.81 -2.47 16.67
N GLU A 138 21.46 -3.34 15.73
CA GLU A 138 21.48 -3.09 14.29
C GLU A 138 20.33 -2.17 13.84
N LEU A 139 19.17 -2.21 14.50
CA LEU A 139 18.03 -1.34 14.19
C LEU A 139 18.04 -0.01 14.96
N ARG A 140 18.78 0.05 16.07
CA ARG A 140 18.86 1.22 16.95
C ARG A 140 19.24 2.53 16.22
N PRO A 141 20.15 2.55 15.23
CA PRO A 141 20.45 3.76 14.46
C PRO A 141 19.28 4.26 13.60
N LEU A 142 18.28 3.40 13.33
CA LEU A 142 17.19 3.63 12.39
C LEU A 142 15.81 3.63 13.06
N VAL A 143 15.75 3.84 14.39
CA VAL A 143 14.51 3.74 15.19
C VAL A 143 13.41 4.66 14.69
N ASP A 144 13.73 5.89 14.30
CA ASP A 144 12.72 6.84 13.84
C ASP A 144 12.11 6.40 12.51
N PHE A 145 12.95 5.94 11.57
CA PHE A 145 12.48 5.33 10.32
C PHE A 145 11.68 4.06 10.57
N LEU A 146 12.08 3.26 11.57
CA LEU A 146 11.39 2.03 11.91
C LEU A 146 9.99 2.33 12.43
N LYS A 147 9.82 3.36 13.27
CA LYS A 147 8.49 3.79 13.73
C LYS A 147 7.67 4.38 12.59
N GLU A 148 8.27 5.17 11.72
CA GLU A 148 7.60 5.78 10.57
C GLU A 148 7.08 4.74 9.57
N ALA A 149 7.78 3.60 9.44
CA ALA A 149 7.43 2.52 8.54
C ALA A 149 6.11 1.80 8.87
N TYR A 150 5.63 1.91 10.12
CA TYR A 150 4.43 1.24 10.59
C TYR A 150 3.30 2.22 10.89
N GLU A 151 2.07 1.76 10.69
CA GLU A 151 0.83 2.45 11.03
C GLU A 151 -0.14 1.53 11.77
N SER A 152 -1.11 2.12 12.47
CA SER A 152 -2.19 1.35 13.09
C SER A 152 -3.00 0.61 12.03
N VAL A 153 -3.46 -0.60 12.36
CA VAL A 153 -4.32 -1.37 11.45
C VAL A 153 -5.62 -0.60 11.22
N PRO A 154 -5.98 -0.27 9.97
CA PRO A 154 -7.17 0.52 9.68
C PRO A 154 -8.45 -0.30 9.93
N PRO A 155 -9.58 0.35 10.25
CA PRO A 155 -10.85 -0.34 10.46
C PRO A 155 -11.34 -1.17 9.27
N SER A 156 -10.91 -0.84 8.04
CA SER A 156 -11.23 -1.60 6.83
C SER A 156 -10.64 -3.02 6.82
N CYS A 157 -9.66 -3.30 7.67
CA CYS A 157 -9.07 -4.63 7.86
C CYS A 157 -9.81 -5.46 8.92
N LEU A 158 -10.80 -4.89 9.62
CA LEU A 158 -11.58 -5.59 10.62
C LEU A 158 -12.73 -6.37 9.99
N ARG A 159 -12.88 -7.63 10.41
CA ARG A 159 -14.08 -8.43 10.17
C ARG A 159 -14.41 -9.21 11.42
N ASP A 160 -15.66 -9.12 11.88
CA ASP A 160 -16.15 -9.77 13.09
C ASP A 160 -15.26 -9.45 14.32
N GLY A 161 -14.78 -8.20 14.41
CA GLY A 161 -13.92 -7.72 15.49
C GLY A 161 -12.47 -8.26 15.44
N LYS A 162 -12.06 -8.92 14.36
CA LYS A 162 -10.72 -9.50 14.20
C LYS A 162 -9.99 -8.92 13.00
N VAL A 163 -8.67 -8.85 13.11
CA VAL A 163 -7.77 -8.57 11.99
C VAL A 163 -7.41 -9.89 11.31
N TYR A 164 -7.39 -9.90 9.98
CA TYR A 164 -6.94 -11.03 9.19
C TYR A 164 -5.68 -10.67 8.40
N VAL A 165 -4.79 -11.64 8.25
CA VAL A 165 -3.60 -11.54 7.39
C VAL A 165 -3.61 -12.63 6.34
N CYS A 166 -2.98 -12.36 5.20
CA CYS A 166 -2.82 -13.35 4.14
C CYS A 166 -1.72 -14.35 4.53
N LYS A 167 -2.00 -15.65 4.50
CA LYS A 167 -1.02 -16.71 4.81
C LYS A 167 0.17 -16.75 3.85
N HIS A 168 0.05 -16.16 2.66
CA HIS A 168 1.08 -16.19 1.63
C HIS A 168 2.07 -15.02 1.75
N CYS A 169 1.56 -13.80 1.95
CA CYS A 169 2.40 -12.59 2.00
C CYS A 169 2.49 -11.93 3.38
N GLY A 170 1.73 -12.40 4.37
CA GLY A 170 1.74 -11.90 5.74
C GLY A 170 1.04 -10.55 5.95
N TRP A 171 0.52 -9.91 4.90
CA TRP A 171 -0.11 -8.59 4.98
C TRP A 171 -1.56 -8.61 5.44
N THR A 172 -2.04 -7.49 5.97
CA THR A 172 -3.45 -7.30 6.34
C THR A 172 -4.40 -7.51 5.15
N VAL A 173 -5.51 -8.20 5.40
CA VAL A 173 -6.59 -8.46 4.44
C VAL A 173 -7.71 -7.44 4.64
N THR A 174 -8.31 -7.00 3.54
CA THR A 174 -9.56 -6.22 3.54
C THR A 174 -10.70 -7.04 2.96
N TRP A 175 -11.95 -6.57 3.07
CA TRP A 175 -13.11 -7.36 2.64
C TRP A 175 -14.03 -6.57 1.72
N HIS A 176 -14.48 -7.20 0.64
CA HIS A 176 -15.47 -6.65 -0.29
C HIS A 176 -16.53 -7.69 -0.60
N GLY A 177 -17.80 -7.40 -0.32
CA GLY A 177 -18.90 -8.34 -0.59
C GLY A 177 -18.75 -9.71 0.10
N GLY A 178 -17.93 -9.81 1.16
CA GLY A 178 -17.61 -11.06 1.84
C GLY A 178 -16.34 -11.77 1.32
N GLU A 179 -15.77 -11.34 0.20
CA GLU A 179 -14.51 -11.86 -0.34
C GLU A 179 -13.30 -11.18 0.31
N PRO A 180 -12.24 -11.94 0.68
CA PRO A 180 -11.01 -11.36 1.19
C PRO A 180 -10.17 -10.79 0.05
N LEU A 181 -9.64 -9.59 0.24
CA LEU A 181 -8.77 -8.93 -0.72
C LEU A 181 -7.37 -8.77 -0.11
N CYS A 182 -6.37 -9.30 -0.79
CA CYS A 182 -4.97 -9.12 -0.46
C CYS A 182 -4.48 -7.77 -1.01
N GLY A 183 -3.62 -7.05 -0.29
CA GLY A 183 -3.04 -5.79 -0.80
C GLY A 183 -2.24 -5.95 -2.10
N TRP A 184 -1.75 -7.17 -2.37
CA TRP A 184 -1.08 -7.54 -3.62
C TRP A 184 -2.02 -8.35 -4.50
N GLN A 185 -2.47 -7.78 -5.62
CA GLN A 185 -3.47 -8.39 -6.51
C GLN A 185 -2.99 -9.70 -7.17
N GLN A 186 -1.69 -9.86 -7.38
CA GLN A 186 -1.12 -11.08 -7.96
C GLN A 186 -0.77 -12.13 -6.89
N CYS A 187 -1.09 -11.86 -5.62
CA CYS A 187 -0.86 -12.80 -4.55
C CYS A 187 -1.71 -14.07 -4.75
N PRO A 188 -1.15 -15.29 -4.58
CA PRO A 188 -1.93 -16.52 -4.64
C PRO A 188 -3.11 -16.59 -3.65
N GLY A 189 -3.07 -15.76 -2.60
CA GLY A 189 -4.15 -15.65 -1.62
C GLY A 189 -5.18 -14.55 -1.88
N ASP A 190 -5.05 -13.76 -2.96
CA ASP A 190 -6.08 -12.76 -3.29
C ASP A 190 -7.39 -13.46 -3.64
N ARG A 191 -8.49 -13.00 -3.05
CA ARG A 191 -9.84 -13.60 -3.19
C ARG A 191 -9.99 -15.04 -2.70
N ASP A 192 -8.98 -15.63 -2.07
CA ASP A 192 -9.09 -16.98 -1.46
C ASP A 192 -9.45 -16.89 0.04
N PRO A 193 -10.68 -17.29 0.46
CA PRO A 193 -11.07 -17.36 1.86
C PRO A 193 -10.14 -18.21 2.73
N ARG A 194 -9.51 -19.25 2.16
CA ARG A 194 -8.59 -20.14 2.88
C ARG A 194 -7.23 -19.49 3.12
N SER A 195 -6.98 -18.33 2.54
CA SER A 195 -5.74 -17.57 2.69
C SER A 195 -5.83 -16.50 3.77
N ALA A 196 -7.02 -16.13 4.21
CA ALA A 196 -7.22 -15.18 5.29
C ALA A 196 -7.15 -15.87 6.66
N VAL A 197 -6.13 -15.55 7.45
CA VAL A 197 -5.88 -16.13 8.77
C VAL A 197 -6.07 -15.06 9.85
N PRO A 198 -6.87 -15.32 10.91
CA PRO A 198 -7.07 -14.33 11.96
C PRO A 198 -5.80 -14.14 12.80
N VAL A 199 -5.51 -12.89 13.17
CA VAL A 199 -4.46 -12.55 14.14
C VAL A 199 -5.04 -12.57 15.54
N ALA A 200 -4.39 -13.28 16.46
CA ALA A 200 -4.87 -13.49 17.83
C ALA A 200 -4.59 -12.30 18.78
N HIS A 201 -4.79 -11.07 18.30
CA HIS A 201 -4.60 -9.84 19.08
C HIS A 201 -5.63 -8.76 18.68
N PRO A 202 -6.04 -7.88 19.63
CA PRO A 202 -6.85 -6.72 19.31
C PRO A 202 -6.17 -5.80 18.29
N SER A 203 -6.95 -5.17 17.41
CA SER A 203 -6.40 -4.26 16.39
C SER A 203 -5.59 -3.10 16.96
N GLU A 204 -5.95 -2.62 18.15
CA GLU A 204 -5.28 -1.52 18.84
C GLU A 204 -3.86 -1.91 19.29
N GLN A 205 -3.59 -3.21 19.41
CA GLN A 205 -2.28 -3.74 19.75
C GLN A 205 -1.43 -4.04 18.51
N LEU A 206 -2.02 -3.98 17.32
CA LEU A 206 -1.39 -4.34 16.07
C LEU A 206 -1.00 -3.12 15.25
N LEU A 207 0.14 -3.25 14.61
CA LEU A 207 0.65 -2.35 13.60
C LEU A 207 0.83 -3.14 12.32
N ARG A 208 0.63 -2.48 11.19
CA ARG A 208 1.01 -2.97 9.86
C ARG A 208 2.05 -2.02 9.27
N LEU A 209 2.89 -2.47 8.33
CA LEU A 209 3.67 -1.48 7.58
C LEU A 209 2.73 -0.51 6.85
N ARG A 210 3.27 0.56 6.32
CA ARG A 210 2.56 1.34 5.31
C ARG A 210 2.43 0.55 4.01
N GLU A 211 1.34 0.77 3.27
CA GLU A 211 1.03 0.01 2.06
C GLU A 211 2.13 0.13 0.99
N GLY A 212 2.69 1.32 0.78
CA GLY A 212 3.80 1.52 -0.14
C GLY A 212 5.05 0.71 0.23
N LEU A 213 5.40 0.65 1.52
CA LEU A 213 6.54 -0.16 1.97
C LEU A 213 6.27 -1.65 1.81
N TYR A 214 5.05 -2.11 2.08
CA TYR A 214 4.68 -3.48 1.78
C TYR A 214 4.80 -3.80 0.29
N ARG A 215 4.25 -2.94 -0.59
CA ARG A 215 4.25 -3.15 -2.04
C ARG A 215 5.67 -3.13 -2.62
N TYR A 216 6.50 -2.17 -2.24
CA TYR A 216 7.80 -1.93 -2.88
C TYR A 216 9.00 -2.50 -2.13
N VAL A 217 8.83 -2.96 -0.88
CA VAL A 217 9.90 -3.60 -0.10
C VAL A 217 9.56 -5.05 0.20
N THR A 218 8.43 -5.30 0.87
CA THR A 218 8.08 -6.64 1.34
C THR A 218 7.77 -7.61 0.20
N VAL A 219 6.91 -7.23 -0.76
CA VAL A 219 6.52 -8.12 -1.86
C VAL A 219 7.74 -8.55 -2.73
N PRO A 220 8.61 -7.63 -3.21
CA PRO A 220 9.83 -8.02 -3.90
C PRO A 220 10.77 -8.83 -3.01
N GLY A 221 10.92 -8.44 -1.74
CA GLY A 221 11.77 -9.14 -0.78
C GLY A 221 11.36 -10.59 -0.52
N LEU A 222 10.05 -10.88 -0.49
CA LEU A 222 9.54 -12.26 -0.38
C LEU A 222 9.91 -13.09 -1.63
N ALA A 223 9.80 -12.50 -2.83
CA ALA A 223 10.18 -13.16 -4.07
C ALA A 223 11.69 -13.44 -4.12
N GLU A 224 12.51 -12.47 -3.69
CA GLU A 224 13.97 -12.62 -3.57
C GLU A 224 14.35 -13.74 -2.59
N GLN A 225 13.73 -13.77 -1.41
CA GLN A 225 13.98 -14.80 -0.39
C GLN A 225 13.59 -16.20 -0.87
N GLU A 226 12.45 -16.32 -1.56
CA GLU A 226 12.01 -17.58 -2.15
C GLU A 226 12.98 -18.04 -3.26
N PHE A 227 13.40 -17.14 -4.13
CA PHE A 227 14.39 -17.43 -5.18
C PHE A 227 15.73 -17.91 -4.59
N LEU A 228 16.23 -17.23 -3.54
CA LEU A 228 17.45 -17.65 -2.84
C LEU A 228 17.30 -19.04 -2.20
N ARG A 229 16.13 -19.36 -1.66
CA ARG A 229 15.85 -20.68 -1.07
C ARG A 229 15.91 -21.78 -2.13
N GLN A 230 15.36 -21.53 -3.32
CA GLN A 230 15.39 -22.45 -4.45
C GLN A 230 16.82 -22.68 -4.97
N ILE A 231 17.64 -21.63 -5.08
CA ILE A 231 19.05 -21.77 -5.47
C ILE A 231 19.81 -22.63 -4.46
N LYS A 232 19.66 -22.34 -3.17
CA LYS A 232 20.33 -23.12 -2.10
C LYS A 232 19.94 -24.59 -2.13
N SER A 233 18.67 -24.91 -2.38
CA SER A 233 18.23 -26.31 -2.50
C SER A 233 18.79 -27.04 -3.72
N ARG A 234 19.17 -26.33 -4.78
CA ARG A 234 19.72 -26.90 -6.03
C ARG A 234 21.24 -27.07 -6.00
N GLN A 235 21.96 -26.31 -5.15
CA GLN A 235 23.41 -26.45 -4.96
C GLN A 235 23.79 -27.59 -4.00
N VAL A 236 22.81 -28.26 -3.38
CA VAL A 236 23.01 -29.40 -2.46
C VAL A 236 22.80 -30.75 -3.19
N VAL A 237 22.74 -30.74 -4.53
CA VAL A 237 22.73 -31.93 -5.41
C VAL A 237 23.97 -31.91 -6.29
#